data_AF-A0A356YX95-F1
#
_entry.id   AF-A0A356YX95-F1
#
_cell.length_a   1.000
_cell.length_b   1.000
_cell.length_c   1.000
_cell.angle_alpha   90.00
_cell.angle_beta   90.00
_cell.angle_gamma   90.00
#
_symmetry.space_group_name_H-M   'P 1'
#
loop_
_entity.id
_entity.type
_entity.pdbx_description
1 polymer ?
#
loop_
_entity_poly.entity_id
_entity_poly.type
_entity_poly.pdbx_seq_one_letter_code
_entity_poly.pdbx_strand_id
1 'polypeptide(L)'
;MNFVNKLEMSELMKKMVIAVLCVCFSLNLFAPATNALIIEPAVSVNPFGKIIYAIGMVETKLDTLAYNAEEDAVGYFQIRPIRVRDYNRRTGSSYTVNDMYDYNIAEKIFLYYASQIGPYNLEKIAKNWNGSGRKTKIYWNKVRKHL
;
A
#
# COMPACT_ATOMS: atom_id res chain seq x y z
N MET A 1 5.68 63.87 -40.73
CA MET A 1 5.99 63.09 -39.52
C MET A 1 7.21 62.23 -39.81
N ASN A 2 8.34 62.48 -39.15
CA ASN A 2 9.62 61.86 -39.51
C ASN A 2 9.67 60.38 -39.10
N PHE A 3 10.50 59.58 -39.81
CA PHE A 3 10.62 58.13 -39.67
C PHE A 3 10.84 57.66 -38.21
N VAL A 4 11.62 58.43 -37.45
CA VAL A 4 11.88 58.22 -36.01
C VAL A 4 10.58 58.26 -35.19
N ASN A 5 9.71 59.25 -35.41
CA ASN A 5 8.43 59.35 -34.69
C ASN A 5 7.49 58.19 -35.04
N LYS A 6 7.58 57.61 -36.24
CA LYS A 6 6.77 56.46 -36.65
C LYS A 6 7.24 55.16 -35.98
N LEU A 7 8.55 55.00 -35.81
CA LEU A 7 9.15 53.89 -35.06
C LEU A 7 8.81 53.97 -33.57
N GLU A 8 8.93 55.15 -32.96
CA GLU A 8 8.57 55.37 -31.55
C GLU A 8 7.08 55.09 -31.28
N MET A 9 6.20 55.55 -32.17
CA MET A 9 4.76 55.25 -32.07
C MET A 9 4.45 53.76 -32.25
N SER A 10 5.17 53.05 -33.13
CA SER A 10 5.04 51.60 -33.30
C SER A 10 5.45 50.83 -32.05
N GLU A 11 6.56 51.23 -31.40
CA GLU A 11 7.00 50.63 -30.14
C GLU A 11 6.03 50.93 -28.98
N LEU A 12 5.48 52.15 -28.92
CA LEU A 12 4.46 52.51 -27.94
C LEU A 12 3.18 51.68 -28.13
N MET A 13 2.74 51.47 -29.38
CA MET A 13 1.59 50.64 -29.70
C MET A 13 1.79 49.18 -29.31
N LYS A 14 2.97 48.60 -29.54
CA LYS A 14 3.28 47.21 -29.13
C LYS A 14 3.20 47.04 -27.61
N LYS A 15 3.76 48.00 -26.85
CA LYS A 15 3.68 48.00 -25.38
C LYS A 15 2.24 48.09 -24.90
N MET A 16 1.42 48.94 -25.53
CA MET A 16 -0.01 49.02 -25.22
C MET A 16 -0.76 47.72 -25.52
N VAL A 17 -0.49 47.08 -26.66
CA VAL A 17 -1.10 45.79 -27.00
C VAL A 17 -0.74 44.72 -25.98
N ILE A 18 0.52 44.63 -25.56
CA ILE A 18 0.97 43.70 -24.52
C ILE A 18 0.25 43.99 -23.20
N ALA A 19 0.15 45.26 -22.80
CA ALA A 19 -0.54 45.65 -21.56
C ALA A 19 -2.02 45.26 -21.60
N VAL A 20 -2.71 45.49 -22.72
CA VAL A 20 -4.12 45.10 -22.90
C VAL A 20 -4.27 43.57 -22.85
N LEU A 21 -3.38 42.82 -23.50
CA LEU A 21 -3.40 41.35 -23.44
C LEU A 21 -3.22 40.83 -22.00
N CYS A 22 -2.30 41.41 -21.24
CA CYS A 22 -2.08 41.04 -19.83
C CYS A 22 -3.32 41.34 -18.96
N VAL A 23 -3.98 42.49 -19.18
CA VAL A 23 -5.20 42.86 -18.44
C VAL A 23 -6.38 41.97 -18.83
N CYS A 24 -6.59 41.69 -20.12
CA CYS A 24 -7.66 40.79 -20.55
C CYS A 24 -7.47 39.35 -20.05
N PHE A 25 -6.22 38.89 -19.92
CA PHE A 25 -5.92 37.58 -19.36
C PHE A 25 -6.26 37.50 -17.86
N SER A 26 -6.03 38.57 -17.10
CA SER A 26 -6.34 38.59 -15.66
C SER A 26 -7.83 38.67 -15.35
N LEU A 27 -8.68 39.15 -16.27
CA LEU A 27 -10.13 39.19 -16.10
C LEU A 27 -10.80 37.80 -16.09
N ASN A 28 -10.10 36.75 -16.54
CA ASN A 28 -10.59 35.37 -16.52
C ASN A 28 -9.99 34.52 -15.38
N LEU A 29 -9.21 35.12 -14.49
CA LEU A 29 -8.65 34.43 -13.33
C LEU A 29 -9.69 34.40 -12.20
N PHE A 30 -10.43 33.31 -12.09
CA PHE A 30 -11.28 33.04 -10.94
C PHE A 30 -10.47 32.29 -9.87
N ALA A 31 -10.32 32.90 -8.69
CA ALA A 31 -9.99 32.16 -7.49
C ALA A 31 -11.22 31.31 -7.09
N PRO A 32 -11.04 30.09 -6.55
CA PRO A 32 -12.14 29.32 -5.99
C PRO A 32 -12.91 30.17 -4.97
N ALA A 33 -14.24 30.18 -5.03
CA ALA A 33 -15.09 31.00 -4.15
C ALA A 33 -15.00 30.62 -2.65
N THR A 34 -14.29 29.53 -2.34
CA THR A 34 -14.21 28.95 -1.01
C THR A 34 -12.79 29.06 -0.46
N ASN A 35 -12.63 29.61 0.74
CA ASN A 35 -11.39 29.56 1.54
C ASN A 35 -11.12 28.16 2.14
N ALA A 36 -11.69 27.10 1.55
CA ALA A 36 -11.62 25.76 2.07
C ALA A 36 -10.41 25.04 1.48
N LEU A 37 -9.54 24.54 2.35
CA LEU A 37 -8.52 23.57 1.99
C LEU A 37 -9.20 22.20 1.84
N ILE A 38 -9.31 21.70 0.61
CA ILE A 38 -9.76 20.32 0.36
C ILE A 38 -8.54 19.42 0.55
N ILE A 39 -8.45 18.77 1.71
CA ILE A 39 -7.53 17.65 1.91
C ILE A 39 -8.27 16.41 1.43
N GLU A 40 -7.93 15.92 0.23
CA GLU A 40 -8.38 14.60 -0.15
C GLU A 40 -7.77 13.58 0.82
N PRO A 41 -8.59 12.71 1.47
CA PRO A 41 -8.06 11.68 2.32
C PRO A 41 -7.17 10.78 1.44
N ALA A 42 -5.89 10.68 1.79
CA ALA A 42 -4.99 9.78 1.12
C ALA A 42 -5.57 8.36 1.16
N VAL A 43 -5.63 7.70 0.00
CA VAL A 43 -6.08 6.30 -0.08
C VAL A 43 -5.27 5.48 0.92
N SER A 44 -5.96 4.73 1.78
CA SER A 44 -5.29 3.87 2.76
C SER A 44 -4.44 2.84 2.02
N VAL A 45 -3.12 2.98 2.07
CA VAL A 45 -2.21 1.97 1.55
C VAL A 45 -2.18 0.83 2.55
N ASN A 46 -2.62 -0.38 2.18
CA ASN A 46 -2.37 -1.58 2.98
C ASN A 46 -0.91 -2.01 2.71
N PRO A 47 0.04 -1.74 3.62
CA PRO A 47 1.45 -1.96 3.33
C PRO A 47 1.83 -3.45 3.34
N PHE A 48 0.95 -4.32 3.88
CA PHE A 48 1.13 -5.77 3.92
C PHE A 48 0.33 -6.52 2.85
N GLY A 49 -0.54 -5.84 2.09
CA GLY A 49 -1.48 -6.49 1.16
C GLY A 49 -0.77 -7.41 0.14
N LYS A 50 0.36 -6.96 -0.43
CA LYS A 50 1.16 -7.76 -1.36
C LYS A 50 1.68 -9.05 -0.72
N ILE A 51 2.21 -8.96 0.50
CA ILE A 51 2.79 -10.13 1.18
C ILE A 51 1.70 -11.08 1.68
N ILE A 52 0.55 -10.57 2.12
CA ILE A 52 -0.62 -11.40 2.46
C ILE A 52 -1.07 -12.23 1.27
N TYR A 53 -1.23 -11.59 0.10
CA TYR A 53 -1.57 -12.28 -1.13
C TYR A 53 -0.52 -13.32 -1.52
N ALA A 54 0.76 -12.94 -1.52
CA ALA A 54 1.84 -13.83 -1.91
C ALA A 54 2.00 -15.06 -1.00
N ILE A 55 1.80 -14.90 0.31
CA ILE A 55 1.81 -16.02 1.26
C ILE A 55 0.62 -16.95 0.99
N GLY A 56 -0.59 -16.41 0.84
CA GLY A 56 -1.77 -17.23 0.53
C GLY A 56 -1.64 -18.02 -0.78
N MET A 57 -1.04 -17.42 -1.80
CA MET A 57 -0.74 -18.12 -3.06
C MET A 57 0.19 -19.32 -2.86
N VAL A 58 1.23 -19.16 -2.03
CA VAL A 58 2.24 -20.22 -1.80
C VAL A 58 1.73 -21.31 -0.88
N GLU A 59 0.99 -20.95 0.17
CA GLU A 59 0.52 -21.88 1.20
C GLU A 59 -0.67 -22.71 0.71
N THR A 60 -1.66 -22.07 0.07
CA THR A 60 -2.98 -22.69 -0.15
C THR A 60 -3.59 -22.40 -1.52
N LYS A 61 -2.93 -21.59 -2.36
CA LYS A 61 -3.55 -21.01 -3.56
C LYS A 61 -4.83 -20.24 -3.22
N LEU A 62 -4.79 -19.48 -2.11
CA LEU A 62 -5.88 -18.64 -1.60
C LEU A 62 -7.07 -19.41 -0.99
N ASP A 63 -6.92 -20.69 -0.70
CA ASP A 63 -7.98 -21.50 -0.11
C ASP A 63 -8.05 -21.28 1.42
N THR A 64 -9.16 -20.70 1.89
CA THR A 64 -9.43 -20.44 3.30
C THR A 64 -9.81 -21.69 4.08
N LEU A 65 -10.14 -22.80 3.41
CA LEU A 65 -10.57 -24.07 4.02
C LEU A 65 -9.49 -25.16 3.94
N ALA A 66 -8.29 -24.82 3.44
CA ALA A 66 -7.20 -25.77 3.31
C ALA A 66 -6.81 -26.40 4.66
N TYR A 67 -6.54 -27.70 4.65
CA TYR A 67 -6.07 -28.45 5.82
C TYR A 67 -4.89 -29.34 5.44
N ASN A 68 -3.83 -29.25 6.23
CA ASN A 68 -2.67 -30.12 6.12
C ASN A 68 -2.57 -30.99 7.39
N ALA A 69 -2.88 -32.28 7.21
CA ALA A 69 -2.90 -33.27 8.29
C ALA A 69 -1.51 -33.59 8.88
N GLU A 70 -0.41 -33.38 8.14
CA GLU A 70 0.94 -33.67 8.64
C GLU A 70 1.39 -32.64 9.67
N GLU A 71 1.05 -31.37 9.47
CA GLU A 71 1.48 -30.27 10.33
C GLU A 71 0.38 -29.74 11.27
N ASP A 72 -0.83 -30.29 11.13
CA ASP A 72 -2.07 -29.77 11.72
C ASP A 72 -2.28 -28.27 11.37
N ALA A 73 -1.95 -27.92 10.13
CA ALA A 73 -1.96 -26.55 9.65
C ALA A 73 -3.25 -26.26 8.88
N VAL A 74 -3.86 -25.11 9.13
CA VAL A 74 -5.21 -24.79 8.65
C VAL A 74 -5.31 -23.43 8.02
N GLY A 75 -6.26 -23.31 7.11
CA GLY A 75 -6.71 -22.07 6.50
C GLY A 75 -5.68 -21.41 5.61
N TYR A 76 -6.03 -20.18 5.19
CA TYR A 76 -5.36 -19.42 4.15
C TYR A 76 -3.83 -19.33 4.30
N PHE A 77 -3.34 -19.21 5.54
CA PHE A 77 -1.90 -19.05 5.85
C PHE A 77 -1.22 -20.31 6.39
N GLN A 78 -1.91 -21.46 6.41
CA GLN A 78 -1.42 -22.72 7.00
C GLN A 78 -0.93 -22.51 8.45
N ILE A 79 -1.80 -21.97 9.30
CA ILE A 79 -1.46 -21.65 10.69
C ILE A 79 -1.48 -22.93 11.54
N ARG A 80 -0.37 -23.20 12.23
CA ARG A 80 -0.20 -24.38 13.11
C ARG A 80 -0.66 -24.10 14.55
N PRO A 81 -1.00 -25.13 15.36
CA PRO A 81 -1.53 -24.95 16.71
C PRO A 81 -0.55 -24.23 17.65
N ILE A 82 0.76 -24.45 17.46
CA ILE A 82 1.79 -23.76 18.23
C ILE A 82 1.79 -22.25 18.00
N ARG A 83 1.44 -21.78 16.79
CA ARG A 83 1.37 -20.36 16.45
C ARG A 83 0.14 -19.72 17.11
N VAL A 84 -1.00 -20.41 17.09
CA VAL A 84 -2.23 -19.97 17.80
C VAL A 84 -1.98 -19.87 19.30
N ARG A 85 -1.35 -20.90 19.90
CA ARG A 85 -1.00 -20.91 21.32
C ARG A 85 -0.05 -19.77 21.71
N ASP A 86 0.96 -19.51 20.89
CA ASP A 86 1.90 -18.41 21.13
C ASP A 86 1.20 -17.05 21.01
N TYR A 87 0.36 -16.85 20.00
CA TYR A 87 -0.42 -15.62 19.83
C TYR A 87 -1.34 -15.37 21.04
N ASN A 88 -2.11 -16.38 21.45
CA ASN A 88 -2.99 -16.31 22.61
C ASN A 88 -2.22 -15.94 23.88
N ARG A 89 -1.09 -16.63 24.14
CA ARG A 89 -0.23 -16.35 25.29
C ARG A 89 0.28 -14.90 25.29
N ARG A 90 0.64 -14.36 24.13
CA ARG A 90 1.21 -13.00 24.03
C ARG A 90 0.17 -11.88 24.11
N THR A 91 -1.07 -12.18 23.72
CA THR A 91 -2.12 -11.15 23.57
C THR A 91 -3.24 -11.28 24.60
N GLY A 92 -3.29 -12.38 25.36
CA GLY A 92 -4.43 -12.71 26.22
C GLY A 92 -5.66 -13.20 25.46
N SER A 93 -5.54 -13.46 24.15
CA SER A 93 -6.63 -14.01 23.34
C SER A 93 -6.89 -15.50 23.64
N SER A 94 -8.04 -16.00 23.20
CA SER A 94 -8.48 -17.38 23.43
C SER A 94 -8.89 -18.11 22.14
N TYR A 95 -8.21 -17.83 21.02
CA TYR A 95 -8.53 -18.47 19.74
C TYR A 95 -8.16 -19.96 19.73
N THR A 96 -8.86 -20.72 18.91
CA THR A 96 -8.63 -22.13 18.64
C THR A 96 -8.07 -22.31 17.23
N VAL A 97 -7.63 -23.52 16.90
CA VAL A 97 -7.16 -23.85 15.54
C VAL A 97 -8.29 -23.70 14.51
N ASN A 98 -9.51 -24.08 14.87
CA ASN A 98 -10.66 -23.97 13.98
C ASN A 98 -10.99 -22.51 13.60
N ASP A 99 -10.66 -21.55 14.45
CA ASP A 99 -10.86 -20.12 14.13
C ASP A 99 -9.98 -19.65 12.97
N MET A 100 -8.94 -20.40 12.60
CA MET A 100 -8.03 -20.05 11.50
C MET A 100 -8.63 -20.30 10.11
N TYR A 101 -9.79 -20.97 10.03
CA TYR A 101 -10.60 -21.03 8.81
C TYR A 101 -11.32 -19.70 8.52
N ASP A 102 -11.50 -18.83 9.53
CA ASP A 102 -11.93 -17.46 9.31
C ASP A 102 -10.73 -16.63 8.83
N TYR A 103 -10.85 -16.11 7.60
CA TYR A 103 -9.79 -15.34 6.96
C TYR A 103 -9.37 -14.11 7.77
N ASN A 104 -10.32 -13.38 8.36
CA ASN A 104 -10.03 -12.13 9.08
C ASN A 104 -9.28 -12.42 10.38
N ILE A 105 -9.64 -13.50 11.09
CA ILE A 105 -8.92 -13.93 12.29
C ILE A 105 -7.51 -14.41 11.91
N ALA A 106 -7.39 -15.22 10.85
CA ALA A 106 -6.10 -15.71 10.39
C ALA A 106 -5.17 -14.57 9.92
N GLU A 107 -5.70 -13.60 9.17
CA GLU A 107 -4.97 -12.41 8.73
C GLU A 107 -4.52 -11.57 9.94
N LYS A 108 -5.39 -11.35 10.93
CA LYS A 108 -5.04 -10.64 12.18
C LYS A 108 -3.83 -11.28 12.87
N ILE A 109 -3.79 -12.61 12.95
CA ILE A 109 -2.67 -13.35 13.56
C ILE A 109 -1.43 -13.26 12.70
N PHE A 110 -1.54 -13.43 11.38
CA PHE A 110 -0.42 -13.22 10.46
C PHE A 110 0.20 -11.82 10.62
N LEU A 111 -0.64 -10.79 10.61
CA LEU A 111 -0.24 -9.39 10.74
C LEU A 111 0.40 -9.08 12.10
N TYR A 112 -0.02 -9.74 13.18
CA TYR A 112 0.65 -9.61 14.47
C TYR A 112 2.13 -10.01 14.41
N TYR A 113 2.48 -11.08 13.70
CA TYR A 113 3.88 -11.48 13.53
C TYR A 113 4.60 -10.61 12.48
N ALA A 114 3.94 -10.29 11.37
CA ALA A 114 4.54 -9.46 10.31
C ALA A 114 4.85 -8.04 10.79
N SER A 115 3.98 -7.44 11.61
CA SER A 115 4.14 -6.08 12.13
C SER A 115 5.36 -5.92 13.05
N GLN A 116 5.81 -6.97 13.73
CA GLN A 116 7.04 -6.95 14.54
C GLN A 116 8.31 -6.75 13.69
N ILE A 117 8.23 -7.04 12.39
CA ILE A 117 9.33 -6.84 11.43
C ILE A 117 9.18 -5.49 10.70
N GLY A 118 7.93 -5.04 10.51
CA GLY A 118 7.60 -3.86 9.72
C GLY A 118 7.43 -4.16 8.22
N PRO A 119 6.71 -3.31 7.47
CA PRO A 119 6.25 -3.63 6.12
C PRO A 119 7.34 -3.57 5.03
N TYR A 120 8.53 -3.08 5.36
CA TYR A 120 9.58 -2.83 4.37
C TYR A 120 10.50 -4.03 4.12
N ASN A 121 10.40 -5.09 4.91
CA ASN A 121 11.24 -6.28 4.78
C ASN A 121 10.42 -7.55 4.55
N LEU A 122 9.83 -7.64 3.35
CA LEU A 122 8.94 -8.73 2.95
C LEU A 122 9.63 -10.10 2.98
N GLU A 123 10.92 -10.16 2.64
CA GLU A 123 11.70 -11.40 2.72
C GLU A 123 11.81 -11.89 4.16
N LYS A 124 12.13 -10.99 5.10
CA LYS A 124 12.22 -11.34 6.52
C LYS A 124 10.86 -11.78 7.07
N ILE A 125 9.77 -11.15 6.66
CA ILE A 125 8.39 -11.58 7.01
C ILE A 125 8.16 -13.01 6.51
N ALA A 126 8.35 -13.27 5.21
CA ALA A 126 8.12 -14.57 4.60
C ALA A 126 8.97 -15.67 5.26
N LYS A 127 10.25 -15.41 5.49
CA LYS A 127 11.15 -16.37 6.12
C LYS A 127 10.75 -16.66 7.57
N ASN A 128 10.41 -15.64 8.35
CA ASN A 128 9.95 -15.81 9.73
C ASN A 128 8.62 -16.56 9.83
N TRP A 129 7.73 -16.33 8.86
CA TRP A 129 6.47 -17.06 8.74
C TRP A 129 6.71 -18.56 8.48
N ASN A 130 7.54 -18.88 7.48
CA ASN A 130 7.86 -20.25 7.12
C ASN A 130 8.66 -21.01 8.20
N GLY A 131 9.53 -20.32 8.93
CA GLY A 131 10.33 -20.91 10.01
C GLY A 131 11.80 -20.55 9.94
N SER A 132 12.69 -21.53 10.06
CA SER A 132 14.14 -21.32 10.13
C SER A 132 14.93 -22.27 9.22
N GLY A 133 16.21 -21.97 9.02
CA GLY A 133 17.14 -22.82 8.27
C GLY A 133 17.14 -22.61 6.75
N ARG A 134 17.82 -23.51 6.01
CA ARG A 134 18.10 -23.36 4.57
C ARG A 134 16.85 -23.35 3.68
N LYS A 135 15.75 -24.00 4.11
CA LYS A 135 14.49 -24.09 3.36
C LYS A 135 13.81 -22.73 3.17
N THR A 136 14.10 -21.75 4.02
CA THR A 136 13.53 -20.39 3.96
C THR A 136 13.91 -19.62 2.69
N LYS A 137 15.07 -19.89 2.07
CA LYS A 137 15.46 -19.28 0.78
C LYS A 137 14.61 -19.80 -0.37
N ILE A 138 14.30 -21.10 -0.38
CA ILE A 138 13.42 -21.71 -1.38
C ILE A 138 12.00 -21.18 -1.23
N TYR A 139 11.52 -21.10 0.02
CA TYR A 139 10.20 -20.53 0.31
C TYR A 139 10.10 -19.07 -0.17
N TRP A 140 11.08 -18.22 0.17
CA TRP A 140 11.13 -16.85 -0.32
C TRP A 140 11.11 -16.76 -1.85
N ASN A 141 11.85 -17.64 -2.55
CA ASN A 141 11.83 -17.68 -4.00
C ASN A 141 10.46 -18.03 -4.60
N LYS A 142 9.58 -18.72 -3.87
CA LYS A 142 8.18 -18.94 -4.25
C LYS A 142 7.35 -17.69 -3.99
N VAL A 143 7.43 -17.14 -2.79
CA VAL A 143 6.67 -15.94 -2.36
C VAL A 143 6.95 -14.75 -3.28
N ARG A 144 8.23 -14.48 -3.59
CA ARG A 144 8.61 -13.33 -4.44
C ARG A 144 8.04 -13.36 -5.86
N LYS A 145 7.58 -14.53 -6.35
CA LYS A 145 6.93 -14.63 -7.67
C LYS A 145 5.51 -14.07 -7.68
N HIS A 146 4.94 -13.82 -6.50
CA HIS A 146 3.57 -13.34 -6.31
C HIS A 146 3.52 -11.94 -5.66
N LEU A 147 4.66 -11.23 -5.58
CA LEU A 147 4.78 -9.85 -5.07
C LEU A 147 4.73 -8.82 -6.22
#